data_AF-A0A1M3IEV0-F1
#
_entry.id   AF-A0A1M3IEV0-F1
#
_cell.length_a   1.000
_cell.length_b   1.000
_cell.length_c   1.000
_cell.angle_alpha   90.00
_cell.angle_beta   90.00
_cell.angle_gamma   90.00
#
_symmetry.space_group_name_H-M   'P 1'
#
loop_
_entity.id
_entity.type
_entity.pdbx_description
1 polymer ?
#
loop_
_entity_poly.entity_id
_entity_poly.type
_entity_poly.pdbx_seq_one_letter_code
_entity_poly.pdbx_strand_id
1 'polypeptide(L)'
;MINALKNYLRKLFGGDKPVEQFTPRPEFIPSYSYKQEIEPVPYDPAEWEDIGFSPLTWKVLGAKYGFALEEVSTWAYEMMLLGYDTPNLTIVAGISKPRSYYYLQPYFEDALKELGYPILTYDDAELCYNCFYVKQIANGFNVKSGLFRLKKMHGYESIGDLMYIQSAWEELDRGEPFSYDWSDATLDDIELHCINEARYWLAEHYDLLQGIRKQLIGNSNK
;
A
#
# COMPACT_ATOMS: atom_id res chain seq x y z
N MET A 1 -5.67 6.11 -35.59
CA MET A 1 -6.06 6.23 -34.17
C MET A 1 -7.36 7.01 -33.98
N ILE A 2 -7.47 8.26 -34.44
CA ILE A 2 -8.69 9.10 -34.34
C ILE A 2 -9.94 8.46 -34.97
N ASN A 3 -9.80 7.75 -36.09
CA ASN A 3 -10.95 7.12 -36.77
C ASN A 3 -11.47 5.86 -36.08
N ALA A 4 -10.63 5.17 -35.30
CA ALA A 4 -11.06 4.00 -34.54
C ALA A 4 -11.91 4.41 -33.33
N LEU A 5 -11.47 5.46 -32.61
CA LEU A 5 -12.20 6.05 -31.49
C LEU A 5 -13.58 6.58 -31.91
N LYS A 6 -13.66 7.28 -33.06
CA LYS A 6 -14.93 7.80 -33.61
C LYS A 6 -15.93 6.69 -33.97
N ASN A 7 -15.46 5.55 -34.49
CA ASN A 7 -16.33 4.43 -34.85
C ASN A 7 -16.81 3.63 -33.63
N TYR A 8 -16.00 3.54 -32.57
CA TYR A 8 -16.39 2.90 -31.31
C TYR A 8 -17.51 3.70 -30.60
N LEU A 9 -17.35 5.02 -30.49
CA LEU A 9 -18.34 5.90 -29.86
C LEU A 9 -19.68 5.95 -30.61
N ARG A 10 -19.67 5.89 -31.95
CA ARG A 10 -20.90 5.77 -32.75
C ARG A 10 -21.69 4.49 -32.50
N LYS A 11 -20.99 3.38 -32.21
CA LYS A 11 -21.60 2.06 -31.97
C LYS A 11 -22.27 1.96 -30.60
N LEU A 12 -21.68 2.59 -29.58
CA LEU A 12 -22.19 2.54 -28.20
C LEU A 12 -23.40 3.45 -27.97
N PHE A 13 -23.49 4.58 -28.67
CA PHE A 13 -24.44 5.65 -28.29
C PHE A 13 -25.50 6.00 -29.35
N GLY A 14 -25.58 5.24 -30.44
CA GLY A 14 -26.69 5.33 -31.40
C GLY A 14 -26.81 6.68 -32.10
N GLY A 15 -26.04 6.86 -33.19
CA GLY A 15 -26.25 7.94 -34.16
C GLY A 15 -25.39 9.19 -33.97
N ASP A 16 -25.26 9.95 -35.06
CA ASP A 16 -24.41 11.13 -35.25
C ASP A 16 -24.78 12.33 -34.34
N LYS A 17 -24.52 12.22 -33.04
CA LYS A 17 -24.49 13.40 -32.16
C LYS A 17 -23.08 14.01 -32.17
N PRO A 18 -22.94 15.34 -32.36
CA PRO A 18 -21.65 16.02 -32.33
C PRO A 18 -20.99 15.87 -30.96
N VAL A 19 -19.67 15.66 -30.97
CA VAL A 19 -18.80 15.38 -29.82
C VAL A 19 -18.78 16.52 -28.78
N GLU A 20 -19.37 17.67 -29.09
CA GLU A 20 -19.32 18.91 -28.29
C GLU A 20 -20.34 19.00 -27.13
N GLN A 21 -21.05 17.91 -26.79
CA GLN A 21 -22.02 17.92 -25.68
C GLN A 21 -21.76 16.86 -24.60
N PHE A 22 -20.52 16.41 -24.44
CA PHE A 22 -20.11 15.67 -23.25
C PHE A 22 -19.50 16.65 -22.24
N THR A 23 -20.35 17.35 -21.49
CA THR A 23 -19.90 17.96 -20.24
C THR A 23 -19.63 16.84 -19.24
N PRO A 24 -18.43 16.74 -18.65
CA PRO A 24 -18.19 15.88 -17.49
C PRO A 24 -19.28 16.13 -16.45
N ARG A 25 -19.69 15.08 -15.69
CA ARG A 25 -20.60 15.30 -14.57
C ARG A 25 -20.02 16.40 -13.67
N PRO A 26 -20.77 17.44 -13.29
CA PRO A 26 -20.25 18.59 -12.53
C PRO A 26 -19.74 18.28 -11.11
N GLU A 27 -19.75 17.02 -10.68
CA GLU A 27 -19.55 16.65 -9.27
C GLU A 27 -18.36 15.72 -9.03
N PHE A 28 -17.59 15.35 -10.07
CA PHE A 28 -16.35 14.61 -9.88
C PHE A 28 -15.19 15.46 -10.41
N ILE A 29 -14.66 16.32 -9.54
CA ILE A 29 -13.31 16.87 -9.73
C ILE A 29 -12.38 15.76 -9.24
N PRO A 30 -11.57 15.14 -10.11
CA PRO A 30 -10.56 14.19 -9.65
C PRO A 30 -9.69 14.88 -8.60
N SER A 31 -9.50 14.24 -7.43
CA SER A 31 -8.58 14.70 -6.36
C SER A 31 -7.21 15.10 -6.91
N TYR A 32 -6.79 14.45 -8.01
CA TYR A 32 -5.57 14.70 -8.74
C TYR A 32 -5.36 16.16 -9.18
N SER A 33 -6.44 16.89 -9.52
CA SER A 33 -6.36 18.29 -9.96
C SER A 33 -5.85 19.23 -8.87
N TYR A 34 -5.91 18.86 -7.60
CA TYR A 34 -5.52 19.71 -6.48
C TYR A 34 -4.10 19.47 -5.98
N LYS A 35 -3.48 18.32 -6.30
CA LYS A 35 -2.17 17.91 -5.77
C LYS A 35 -0.97 18.45 -6.56
N GLN A 36 -1.19 19.05 -7.74
CA GLN A 36 -0.09 19.58 -8.58
C GLN A 36 0.66 20.78 -7.97
N GLU A 37 0.14 21.40 -6.90
CA GLU A 37 0.74 22.60 -6.27
C GLU A 37 1.62 22.30 -5.05
N ILE A 38 1.62 21.06 -4.54
CA ILE A 38 2.48 20.67 -3.42
C ILE A 38 3.70 19.96 -4.00
N GLU A 39 4.87 20.61 -3.92
CA GLU A 39 6.12 19.90 -4.18
C GLU A 39 6.21 18.72 -3.20
N PRO A 40 6.33 17.47 -3.70
CA PRO A 40 6.42 16.32 -2.80
C PRO A 40 7.59 16.53 -1.86
N VAL A 41 7.38 16.29 -0.56
CA VAL A 41 8.52 16.12 0.36
C VAL A 41 9.40 15.03 -0.28
N PRO A 42 10.70 15.27 -0.48
CA PRO A 42 11.55 14.31 -1.17
C PRO A 42 11.49 12.97 -0.45
N TYR A 43 10.95 11.95 -1.11
CA TYR A 43 11.08 10.58 -0.63
C TYR A 43 12.54 10.17 -0.82
N ASP A 44 13.31 10.14 0.28
CA ASP A 44 14.64 9.54 0.32
C ASP A 44 14.53 8.10 0.85
N PRO A 45 14.70 7.06 0.01
CA PRO A 45 14.68 5.67 0.46
C PRO A 45 15.59 5.39 1.66
N ALA A 46 16.72 6.10 1.77
CA ALA A 46 17.69 5.91 2.85
C ALA A 46 17.17 6.39 4.21
N GLU A 47 16.32 7.43 4.25
CA GLU A 47 15.67 7.87 5.50
C GLU A 47 14.69 6.83 6.06
N TRP A 48 14.21 5.95 5.17
CA TRP A 48 13.23 4.90 5.44
C TRP A 48 13.86 3.51 5.61
N GLU A 49 15.19 3.39 5.55
CA GLU A 49 15.89 2.16 5.92
C GLU A 49 15.78 1.95 7.43
N ASP A 50 15.09 0.89 7.83
CA ASP A 50 14.90 0.51 9.23
C ASP A 50 16.05 -0.40 9.68
N ILE A 51 17.21 0.22 9.93
CA ILE A 51 18.39 -0.46 10.45
C ILE A 51 18.04 -1.16 11.78
N GLY A 52 18.30 -2.46 11.85
CA GLY A 52 18.03 -3.28 13.04
C GLY A 52 16.66 -3.98 13.06
N PHE A 53 15.83 -3.82 12.02
CA PHE A 53 14.54 -4.51 11.90
C PHE A 53 14.37 -5.17 10.54
N SER A 54 13.62 -6.27 10.50
CA SER A 54 13.16 -6.85 9.25
C SER A 54 12.23 -5.85 8.53
N PRO A 55 12.31 -5.69 7.20
CA PRO A 55 11.32 -4.94 6.43
C PRO A 55 9.88 -5.44 6.63
N LEU A 56 9.72 -6.72 6.98
CA LEU A 56 8.41 -7.31 7.30
C LEU A 56 7.84 -6.82 8.63
N THR A 57 8.63 -6.15 9.48
CA THR A 57 8.16 -5.63 10.79
C THR A 57 6.93 -4.76 10.64
N TRP A 58 6.95 -3.79 9.71
CA TRP A 58 5.79 -2.95 9.39
C TRP A 58 4.57 -3.76 8.96
N LYS A 59 4.81 -4.81 8.18
CA LYS A 59 3.77 -5.68 7.67
C LYS A 59 3.14 -6.52 8.77
N VAL A 60 3.95 -7.11 9.65
CA VAL A 60 3.46 -8.02 10.70
C VAL A 60 2.85 -7.28 11.88
N LEU A 61 3.23 -6.02 12.13
CA LEU A 61 2.51 -5.17 13.09
C LEU A 61 1.03 -5.00 12.67
N GLY A 62 0.75 -5.05 11.37
CA GLY A 62 -0.60 -5.18 10.80
C GLY A 62 -1.27 -6.56 11.02
N ALA A 63 -0.49 -7.63 11.19
CA ALA A 63 -1.00 -9.02 11.18
C ALA A 63 -2.05 -9.31 12.26
N LYS A 64 -2.05 -8.55 13.37
CA LYS A 64 -3.00 -8.70 14.47
C LYS A 64 -4.46 -8.68 14.02
N TYR A 65 -4.74 -7.97 12.93
CA TYR A 65 -6.07 -7.78 12.37
C TYR A 65 -6.35 -8.72 11.18
N GLY A 66 -5.62 -9.84 11.10
CA GLY A 66 -5.81 -10.89 10.10
C GLY A 66 -5.00 -10.69 8.82
N PHE A 67 -4.05 -9.76 8.82
CA PHE A 67 -3.54 -9.16 7.59
C PHE A 67 -2.33 -9.87 6.94
N ALA A 68 -1.60 -10.73 7.68
CA ALA A 68 -0.32 -11.28 7.19
C ALA A 68 0.11 -12.59 7.88
N LEU A 69 -0.81 -13.50 8.21
CA LEU A 69 -0.53 -14.70 9.02
C LEU A 69 0.61 -15.58 8.50
N GLU A 70 0.70 -15.74 7.17
CA GLU A 70 1.74 -16.56 6.55
C GLU A 70 3.14 -15.92 6.64
N GLU A 71 3.20 -14.61 6.85
CA GLU A 71 4.43 -13.82 6.82
C GLU A 71 4.96 -13.55 8.22
N VAL A 72 4.16 -13.78 9.26
CA VAL A 72 4.57 -13.71 10.67
C VAL A 72 5.70 -14.71 10.97
N SER A 73 5.64 -15.93 10.44
CA SER A 73 6.71 -16.92 10.63
C SER A 73 7.99 -16.55 9.89
N THR A 74 7.87 -15.99 8.67
CA THR A 74 9.02 -15.48 7.91
C THR A 74 9.67 -14.30 8.63
N TRP A 75 8.87 -13.36 9.12
CA TRP A 75 9.37 -12.24 9.93
C TRP A 75 10.11 -12.75 11.17
N ALA A 76 9.54 -13.68 11.92
CA ALA A 76 10.19 -14.19 13.13
C ALA A 76 11.54 -14.85 12.81
N TYR A 77 11.62 -15.59 11.71
CA TYR A 77 12.89 -16.16 11.23
C TYR A 77 13.91 -15.07 10.85
N GLU A 78 13.49 -14.01 10.15
CA GLU A 78 14.37 -12.88 9.82
C GLU A 78 14.86 -12.14 11.07
N MET A 79 14.00 -11.95 12.07
CA MET A 79 14.40 -11.36 13.36
C MET A 79 15.45 -12.22 14.07
N MET A 80 15.34 -13.55 14.01
CA MET A 80 16.38 -14.44 14.53
C MET A 80 17.71 -14.30 13.80
N LEU A 81 17.69 -14.12 12.47
CA LEU A 81 18.90 -13.85 11.69
C LEU A 81 19.55 -12.50 12.03
N LEU A 82 18.76 -11.54 12.52
CA LEU A 82 19.24 -10.25 13.04
C LEU A 82 19.81 -10.36 14.46
N GLY A 83 19.81 -11.54 15.08
CA GLY A 83 20.40 -11.80 16.40
C GLY A 83 19.41 -11.73 17.56
N TYR A 84 18.11 -11.56 17.30
CA TYR A 84 17.09 -11.64 18.34
C TYR A 84 16.76 -13.10 18.63
N ASP A 85 16.96 -13.53 19.87
CA ASP A 85 16.66 -14.90 20.30
C ASP A 85 15.79 -14.87 21.55
N THR A 86 14.49 -15.07 21.35
CA THR A 86 13.51 -15.10 22.43
C THR A 86 12.63 -16.36 22.30
N PRO A 87 12.09 -16.89 23.41
CA PRO A 87 11.32 -18.14 23.39
C PRO A 87 10.13 -18.08 22.42
N ASN A 88 9.34 -17.00 22.46
CA ASN A 88 8.15 -16.90 21.62
C ASN A 88 8.51 -16.62 20.16
N LEU A 89 9.57 -15.85 19.90
CA LEU A 89 10.07 -15.64 18.52
C LEU A 89 10.50 -16.97 17.88
N THR A 90 11.21 -17.82 18.62
CA THR A 90 11.61 -19.15 18.16
C THR A 90 10.41 -20.05 17.86
N ILE A 91 9.37 -20.02 18.72
CA ILE A 91 8.13 -20.76 18.49
C ILE A 91 7.46 -20.28 17.20
N VAL A 92 7.34 -18.98 16.99
CA VAL A 92 6.71 -18.38 15.81
C VAL A 92 7.46 -18.75 14.52
N ALA A 93 8.79 -18.68 14.54
CA ALA A 93 9.64 -19.05 13.40
C ALA A 93 9.53 -20.55 13.06
N GLY A 94 9.32 -21.41 14.07
CA GLY A 94 9.14 -22.85 13.90
C GLY A 94 7.80 -23.26 13.29
N ILE A 95 6.81 -22.36 13.23
CA ILE A 95 5.49 -22.65 12.67
C ILE A 95 5.57 -22.55 11.14
N SER A 96 5.75 -23.68 10.46
CA SER A 96 5.86 -23.72 8.99
C SER A 96 4.60 -23.28 8.23
N LYS A 97 3.41 -23.52 8.80
CA LYS A 97 2.12 -23.02 8.30
C LYS A 97 1.13 -22.89 9.48
N PRO A 98 0.81 -21.67 9.94
CA PRO A 98 -0.18 -21.51 10.98
C PRO A 98 -1.54 -21.98 10.46
N ARG A 99 -2.14 -22.98 11.13
CA ARG A 99 -3.46 -23.52 10.76
C ARG A 99 -4.60 -22.51 10.98
N SER A 100 -4.38 -21.56 11.89
CA SER A 100 -5.30 -20.49 12.22
C SER A 100 -4.56 -19.43 13.02
N TYR A 101 -4.97 -18.17 12.85
CA TYR A 101 -4.45 -17.04 13.61
C TYR A 101 -4.55 -17.26 15.12
N TYR A 102 -5.66 -17.83 15.60
CA TYR A 102 -5.91 -18.02 17.03
C TYR A 102 -4.84 -18.86 17.73
N TYR A 103 -4.19 -19.78 17.01
CA TYR A 103 -3.09 -20.57 17.56
C TYR A 103 -1.76 -19.81 17.56
N LEU A 104 -1.55 -18.93 16.58
CA LEU A 104 -0.32 -18.16 16.41
C LEU A 104 -0.30 -16.91 17.28
N GLN A 105 -1.46 -16.27 17.43
CA GLN A 105 -1.66 -14.99 18.09
C GLN A 105 -0.97 -14.86 19.46
N PRO A 106 -1.13 -15.79 20.42
CA PRO A 106 -0.53 -15.61 21.74
C PRO A 106 1.01 -15.57 21.66
N TYR A 107 1.60 -16.48 20.88
CA TYR A 107 3.06 -16.52 20.68
C TYR A 107 3.55 -15.30 19.90
N PHE A 108 2.78 -14.83 18.92
CA PHE A 108 3.13 -13.63 18.17
C PHE A 108 3.09 -12.37 19.06
N GLU A 109 2.02 -12.18 19.83
CA GLU A 109 1.90 -11.04 20.74
C GLU A 109 2.98 -11.06 21.84
N ASP A 110 3.34 -12.24 22.35
CA ASP A 110 4.40 -12.37 23.34
C ASP A 110 5.78 -12.16 22.71
N ALA A 111 6.02 -12.60 21.47
CA ALA A 111 7.24 -12.28 20.73
C ALA A 111 7.39 -10.76 20.51
N LEU A 112 6.30 -10.06 20.15
CA LEU A 112 6.30 -8.60 20.05
C LEU A 112 6.70 -7.95 21.39
N LYS A 113 6.11 -8.39 22.50
CA LYS A 113 6.44 -7.87 23.85
C LYS A 113 7.90 -8.14 24.22
N GLU A 114 8.41 -9.33 23.94
CA GLU A 114 9.81 -9.71 24.21
C GLU A 114 10.80 -8.85 23.42
N LEU A 115 10.43 -8.42 22.20
CA LEU A 115 11.19 -7.48 21.38
C LEU A 115 10.98 -6.00 21.77
N GLY A 116 10.12 -5.74 22.76
CA GLY A 116 9.74 -4.40 23.19
C GLY A 116 8.73 -3.70 22.26
N TYR A 117 8.17 -4.38 21.27
CA TYR A 117 7.25 -3.73 20.33
C TYR A 117 5.88 -3.47 20.98
N PRO A 118 5.31 -2.28 20.75
CA PRO A 118 3.97 -1.97 21.21
C PRO A 118 2.95 -2.81 20.46
N ILE A 119 1.88 -3.19 21.15
CA ILE A 119 0.69 -3.70 20.49
C ILE A 119 -0.07 -2.50 19.95
N LEU A 120 -0.10 -2.35 18.62
CA LEU A 120 -0.71 -1.22 17.93
C LEU A 120 -2.25 -1.24 18.02
N THR A 121 -2.83 -0.05 17.85
CA THR A 121 -4.27 0.14 17.58
C THR A 121 -4.61 -0.34 16.16
N TYR A 122 -5.90 -0.43 15.83
CA TYR A 122 -6.31 -0.83 14.48
C TYR A 122 -5.78 0.16 13.42
N ASP A 123 -5.95 1.45 13.67
CA ASP A 123 -5.56 2.51 12.73
C ASP A 123 -4.04 2.54 12.53
N ASP A 124 -3.25 2.46 13.61
CA ASP A 124 -1.77 2.42 13.50
C ASP A 124 -1.30 1.14 12.79
N ALA A 125 -1.96 0.01 13.02
CA ALA A 125 -1.63 -1.26 12.39
C ALA A 125 -1.96 -1.27 10.90
N GLU A 126 -3.10 -0.69 10.50
CA GLU A 126 -3.46 -0.46 9.09
C GLU A 126 -2.43 0.46 8.43
N LEU A 127 -2.06 1.57 9.09
CA LEU A 127 -1.06 2.50 8.59
C LEU A 127 0.31 1.81 8.36
N CYS A 128 0.74 0.95 9.28
CA CYS A 128 1.97 0.18 9.14
C CYS A 128 1.92 -0.81 7.97
N TYR A 129 0.79 -1.51 7.82
CA TYR A 129 0.58 -2.45 6.73
C TYR A 129 0.62 -1.75 5.37
N ASN A 130 -0.05 -0.59 5.27
CA ASN A 130 -0.06 0.24 4.07
C ASN A 130 1.34 0.73 3.74
N CYS A 131 2.03 1.29 4.73
CA CYS A 131 3.39 1.79 4.60
C CYS A 131 4.32 0.75 3.98
N PHE A 132 4.21 -0.53 4.37
CA PHE A 132 5.03 -1.59 3.78
C PHE A 132 4.85 -1.73 2.25
N TYR A 133 3.62 -1.75 1.75
CA TYR A 133 3.37 -1.86 0.30
C TYR A 133 3.59 -0.54 -0.43
N VAL A 134 3.22 0.58 0.20
CA VAL A 134 3.43 1.91 -0.38
C VAL A 134 4.94 2.19 -0.54
N LYS A 135 5.78 1.83 0.43
CA LYS A 135 7.26 1.88 0.28
C LYS A 135 7.75 1.03 -0.91
N GLN A 136 7.21 -0.17 -1.12
CA GLN A 136 7.57 -0.97 -2.29
C GLN A 136 7.17 -0.29 -3.60
N ILE A 137 5.94 0.23 -3.67
CA ILE A 137 5.44 0.94 -4.85
C ILE A 137 6.27 2.19 -5.13
N ALA A 138 6.57 3.01 -4.12
CA ALA A 138 7.37 4.23 -4.24
C ALA A 138 8.79 4.00 -4.78
N ASN A 139 9.32 2.79 -4.58
CA ASN A 139 10.60 2.32 -5.10
C ASN A 139 10.50 1.59 -6.46
N GLY A 140 9.30 1.49 -7.04
CA GLY A 140 9.07 0.76 -8.29
C GLY A 140 9.10 -0.76 -8.15
N PHE A 141 9.09 -1.30 -6.93
CA PHE A 141 9.10 -2.74 -6.72
C PHE A 141 7.68 -3.31 -6.75
N ASN A 142 7.46 -4.27 -7.67
CA ASN A 142 6.24 -5.07 -7.71
C ASN A 142 4.94 -4.23 -7.74
N VAL A 143 5.00 -3.02 -8.34
CA VAL A 143 3.99 -1.95 -8.24
C VAL A 143 2.56 -2.46 -8.34
N LYS A 144 2.24 -3.11 -9.45
CA LYS A 144 0.90 -3.64 -9.73
C LYS A 144 0.43 -4.61 -8.64
N SER A 145 1.28 -5.57 -8.26
CA SER A 145 0.92 -6.53 -7.21
C SER A 145 0.82 -5.88 -5.82
N GLY A 146 1.61 -4.83 -5.55
CA GLY A 146 1.52 -4.02 -4.34
C GLY A 146 0.17 -3.32 -4.22
N LEU A 147 -0.33 -2.73 -5.32
CA LEU A 147 -1.67 -2.13 -5.37
C LEU A 147 -2.76 -3.18 -5.10
N PHE A 148 -2.68 -4.35 -5.74
CA PHE A 148 -3.63 -5.44 -5.48
C PHE A 148 -3.63 -5.88 -4.01
N ARG A 149 -2.45 -5.91 -3.38
CA ARG A 149 -2.33 -6.25 -1.96
C ARG A 149 -2.92 -5.18 -1.06
N LEU A 150 -2.74 -3.91 -1.38
CA LEU A 150 -3.41 -2.80 -0.70
C LEU A 150 -4.94 -2.96 -0.81
N LYS A 151 -5.52 -3.07 -2.00
CA LYS A 151 -6.99 -3.19 -2.19
C LYS A 151 -7.66 -4.34 -1.45
N LYS A 152 -6.96 -5.46 -1.26
CA LYS A 152 -7.49 -6.61 -0.53
C LYS A 152 -7.81 -6.30 0.94
N MET A 153 -7.29 -5.19 1.47
CA MET A 153 -7.08 -4.98 2.90
C MET A 153 -7.91 -3.82 3.48
N HIS A 154 -8.69 -3.09 2.66
CA HIS A 154 -9.24 -1.79 3.06
C HIS A 154 -10.75 -1.66 3.22
N GLY A 155 -11.09 -0.80 4.19
CA GLY A 155 -12.05 0.30 4.03
C GLY A 155 -11.36 1.53 3.44
N TYR A 156 -12.05 2.20 2.50
CA TYR A 156 -11.53 3.02 1.41
C TYR A 156 -10.70 4.28 1.74
N GLU A 157 -10.56 4.69 3.00
CA GLU A 157 -10.25 6.09 3.33
C GLU A 157 -8.75 6.42 3.37
N SER A 158 -7.87 5.48 3.76
CA SER A 158 -6.46 5.79 4.03
C SER A 158 -5.55 5.80 2.79
N ILE A 159 -5.95 5.19 1.68
CA ILE A 159 -5.14 5.05 0.45
C ILE A 159 -5.95 5.30 -0.83
N GLY A 160 -7.01 6.12 -0.74
CA GLY A 160 -8.02 6.28 -1.79
C GLY A 160 -7.46 6.52 -3.19
N ASP A 161 -6.48 7.42 -3.32
CA ASP A 161 -5.87 7.75 -4.60
C ASP A 161 -5.13 6.57 -5.25
N LEU A 162 -4.39 5.78 -4.46
CA LEU A 162 -3.77 4.54 -4.96
C LEU A 162 -4.81 3.51 -5.42
N MET A 163 -6.00 3.49 -4.82
CA MET A 163 -7.09 2.61 -5.24
C MET A 163 -7.74 3.06 -6.55
N TYR A 164 -7.89 4.37 -6.75
CA TYR A 164 -8.38 4.92 -8.01
C TYR A 164 -7.41 4.64 -9.15
N ILE A 165 -6.09 4.84 -8.94
CA ILE A 165 -5.08 4.51 -9.96
C ILE A 165 -5.09 3.00 -10.26
N GLN A 166 -5.29 2.14 -9.26
CA GLN A 166 -5.41 0.71 -9.52
C GLN A 166 -6.64 0.38 -10.38
N SER A 167 -7.81 0.95 -10.07
CA SER A 167 -9.02 0.76 -10.89
C SER A 167 -8.80 1.23 -12.31
N ALA A 168 -8.11 2.37 -12.49
CA ALA A 168 -7.69 2.87 -13.79
C ALA A 168 -6.78 1.87 -14.53
N TRP A 169 -5.81 1.29 -13.84
CA TRP A 169 -4.95 0.25 -14.41
C TRP A 169 -5.76 -0.98 -14.85
N GLU A 170 -6.69 -1.46 -14.02
CA GLU A 170 -7.57 -2.59 -14.34
C GLU A 170 -8.45 -2.30 -15.58
N GLU A 171 -8.91 -1.06 -15.77
CA GLU A 171 -9.66 -0.63 -16.95
C GLU A 171 -8.79 -0.62 -18.21
N LEU A 172 -7.61 0.00 -18.13
CA LEU A 172 -6.67 0.10 -19.22
C LEU A 172 -6.18 -1.29 -19.67
N ASP A 173 -5.91 -2.21 -18.73
CA ASP A 173 -5.54 -3.61 -19.02
C ASP A 173 -6.64 -4.36 -19.80
N ARG A 174 -7.92 -4.01 -19.59
CA ARG A 174 -9.04 -4.59 -20.35
C ARG A 174 -9.13 -4.02 -21.77
N GLY A 175 -8.30 -3.06 -22.12
CA GLY A 175 -8.28 -2.39 -23.42
C GLY A 175 -9.24 -1.22 -23.52
N GLU A 176 -9.72 -0.67 -22.39
CA GLU A 176 -10.48 0.57 -22.40
C GLU A 176 -9.57 1.73 -22.85
N PRO A 177 -10.09 2.67 -23.65
CA PRO A 177 -9.27 3.75 -24.23
C PRO A 177 -8.85 4.83 -23.23
N PHE A 178 -9.50 4.88 -22.07
CA PHE A 178 -9.22 5.78 -20.94
C PHE A 178 -9.87 5.23 -19.67
N SER A 179 -9.45 5.72 -18.51
CA SER A 179 -10.11 5.46 -17.23
C SER A 179 -10.98 6.64 -16.78
N TYR A 180 -12.09 6.36 -16.10
CA TYR A 180 -12.90 7.40 -15.46
C TYR A 180 -12.30 7.91 -14.15
N ASP A 181 -11.54 7.07 -13.46
CA ASP A 181 -10.94 7.38 -12.16
C ASP A 181 -9.63 8.16 -12.32
N TRP A 182 -8.90 7.92 -13.42
CA TRP A 182 -7.63 8.59 -13.74
C TRP A 182 -7.51 8.86 -15.25
N SER A 183 -8.18 9.92 -15.71
CA SER A 183 -8.43 10.16 -17.13
C SER A 183 -7.21 10.51 -17.98
N ASP A 184 -6.13 10.95 -17.36
CA ASP A 184 -4.87 11.31 -18.00
C ASP A 184 -3.87 10.16 -18.05
N ALA A 185 -4.12 9.06 -17.34
CA ALA A 185 -3.24 7.90 -17.34
C ALA A 185 -3.42 7.02 -18.59
N THR A 186 -2.33 6.43 -19.03
CA THR A 186 -2.22 5.47 -20.12
C THR A 186 -1.53 4.19 -19.66
N LEU A 187 -1.59 3.11 -20.43
CA LEU A 187 -0.85 1.88 -20.09
C LEU A 187 0.67 2.10 -19.98
N ASP A 188 1.20 3.10 -20.69
CA ASP A 188 2.63 3.37 -20.74
C ASP A 188 3.13 4.17 -19.52
N ASP A 189 2.24 4.90 -18.83
CA ASP A 189 2.61 5.80 -17.72
C ASP A 189 1.90 5.49 -16.39
N ILE A 190 0.87 4.62 -16.36
CA ILE A 190 0.08 4.32 -15.16
C ILE A 190 0.97 3.85 -13.99
N GLU A 191 2.04 3.11 -14.28
CA GLU A 191 3.01 2.68 -13.27
C GLU A 191 3.72 3.88 -12.61
N LEU A 192 4.10 4.88 -13.41
CA LEU A 192 4.71 6.12 -12.91
C LEU A 192 3.73 6.92 -12.06
N HIS A 193 2.46 6.98 -12.44
CA HIS A 193 1.41 7.58 -11.61
C HIS A 193 1.32 6.89 -10.24
N CYS A 194 1.34 5.55 -10.19
CA CYS A 194 1.35 4.81 -8.92
C CYS A 194 2.57 5.12 -8.06
N ILE A 195 3.76 5.14 -8.66
CA ILE A 195 5.02 5.45 -7.95
C ILE A 195 4.96 6.84 -7.34
N ASN A 196 4.50 7.83 -8.11
CA ASN A 196 4.41 9.21 -7.64
C ASN A 196 3.38 9.35 -6.51
N GLU A 197 2.20 8.76 -6.66
CA GLU A 197 1.16 8.81 -5.62
C GLU A 197 1.61 8.10 -4.34
N ALA A 198 2.34 6.98 -4.44
CA ALA A 198 2.92 6.32 -3.29
C ALA A 198 3.94 7.19 -2.55
N ARG A 199 4.75 7.96 -3.28
CA ARG A 199 5.68 8.92 -2.67
C ARG A 199 4.94 10.06 -1.97
N TYR A 200 3.89 10.60 -2.60
CA TYR A 200 3.03 11.61 -1.96
C TYR A 200 2.41 11.08 -0.67
N TRP A 201 1.87 9.86 -0.70
CA TRP A 201 1.29 9.24 0.49
C TRP A 201 2.31 9.10 1.63
N LEU A 202 3.54 8.67 1.34
CA LEU A 202 4.60 8.54 2.35
C LEU A 202 5.02 9.90 2.94
N ALA A 203 5.05 10.94 2.10
CA ALA A 203 5.31 12.31 2.53
C ALA A 203 4.21 12.83 3.48
N GLU A 204 2.94 12.64 3.11
CA GLU A 204 1.78 13.06 3.89
C GLU A 204 1.72 12.36 5.26
N HIS A 205 2.12 11.09 5.32
CA HIS A 205 2.07 10.28 6.54
C HIS A 205 3.40 10.23 7.30
N TYR A 206 4.39 11.04 6.90
CA TYR A 206 5.76 10.96 7.43
C TYR A 206 5.80 11.08 8.96
N ASP A 207 5.19 12.13 9.53
CA ASP A 207 5.26 12.39 10.96
C ASP A 207 4.62 11.29 11.81
N LEU A 208 3.49 10.74 11.35
CA LEU A 208 2.80 9.62 12.02
C LEU A 208 3.67 8.37 12.01
N LEU A 209 4.25 8.04 10.85
CA LEU A 209 5.12 6.87 10.69
C LEU A 209 6.41 7.01 11.52
N GLN A 210 7.00 8.21 11.60
CA GLN A 210 8.14 8.46 12.48
C GLN A 210 7.75 8.35 13.97
N GLY A 211 6.53 8.74 14.34
CA GLY A 211 5.98 8.54 15.67
C GLY A 211 5.95 7.06 16.05
N ILE A 212 5.40 6.20 15.19
CA ILE A 212 5.36 4.75 15.39
C ILE A 212 6.79 4.17 15.43
N ARG A 213 7.66 4.58 14.50
CA ARG A 213 9.06 4.13 14.45
C ARG A 213 9.80 4.44 15.74
N LYS A 214 9.63 5.64 16.31
CA LYS A 214 10.23 6.02 17.60
C LYS A 214 9.75 5.14 18.75
N GLN A 215 8.48 4.73 18.74
CA GLN A 215 7.96 3.80 19.75
C GLN A 215 8.60 2.41 19.60
N LEU A 216 8.83 1.95 18.37
CA LEU A 216 9.50 0.68 18.09
C LEU A 216 10.96 0.69 18.58
N ILE A 217 11.74 1.70 18.20
CA ILE A 217 13.16 1.82 18.56
C ILE A 217 13.35 2.11 20.05
N GLY A 218 12.52 2.99 20.62
CA GLY A 218 12.67 3.46 22.01
C GLY A 218 12.47 2.35 23.06
N ASN A 219 11.82 1.26 22.69
CA ASN A 219 11.58 0.13 23.57
C ASN A 219 12.60 -1.01 23.40
N SER A 220 13.35 -1.08 22.29
CA SER A 220 14.35 -2.13 22.04
C SER A 220 15.67 -1.96 22.81
N ASN A 221 15.87 -0.82 23.48
CA ASN A 221 17.07 -0.49 24.26
C ASN A 221 16.89 -0.67 25.79
N LYS A 222 15.88 -1.44 26.22
CA LYS A 222 15.66 -1.81 27.63
C LYS A 222 15.72 -3.32 27.79
#